data_AF-A0A969AMJ3-F1
#
_entry.id   AF-A0A969AMJ3-F1
#
_cell.length_a   1.000
_cell.length_b   1.000
_cell.length_c   1.000
_cell.angle_alpha   90.00
_cell.angle_beta   90.00
_cell.angle_gamma   90.00
#
_symmetry.space_group_name_H-M   'P 1'
#
loop_
_entity.id
_entity.type
_entity.pdbx_description
1 polymer ?
#
loop_
_entity_poly.entity_id
_entity_poly.type
_entity_poly.pdbx_seq_one_letter_code
_entity_poly.pdbx_strand_id
1 'polypeptide(L)' 'MATITPINRARRLRTTVKRLVIELGYLENCLDEGLLDDHLHAATLGVDAAIDHLNHYLAQCNEGHPSPHATPWAS' A
#
# COMPACT_ATOMS: atom_id res chain seq x y z
N MET A 1 12.40 7.03 17.28
CA MET A 1 11.42 7.50 16.28
C MET A 1 12.19 7.96 15.05
N ALA A 2 12.24 7.15 13.98
CA ALA A 2 12.95 7.53 12.77
C ALA A 2 12.06 8.47 11.94
N THR A 3 12.46 9.73 11.82
CA THR A 3 11.84 10.72 10.93
C THR A 3 12.06 10.29 9.47
N ILE A 4 11.13 9.52 8.92
CA ILE A 4 11.15 9.16 7.50
C ILE A 4 10.93 10.44 6.70
N THR A 5 11.99 10.93 6.06
CA THR A 5 11.97 12.12 5.19
C THR A 5 10.88 12.00 4.12
N PRO A 6 10.19 13.09 3.74
CA PRO A 6 9.11 13.07 2.75
C PRO A 6 9.46 12.36 1.43
N ILE A 7 10.73 12.48 1.00
CA ILE A 7 11.28 11.81 -0.18
C ILE A 7 11.25 10.29 -0.03
N ASN A 8 11.63 9.77 1.14
CA ASN A 8 11.61 8.33 1.42
C ASN A 8 10.17 7.80 1.51
N ARG A 9 9.24 8.63 2.02
CA ARG A 9 7.79 8.30 2.03
C ARG A 9 7.23 8.21 0.61
N ALA A 10 7.49 9.19 -0.25
CA ALA A 10 7.02 9.19 -1.63
C ALA A 10 7.63 8.04 -2.45
N ARG A 11 8.91 7.70 -2.20
CA ARG A 11 9.57 6.56 -2.83
C ARG A 11 8.88 5.24 -2.46
N ARG A 12 8.60 5.01 -1.17
CA ARG A 12 7.94 3.80 -0.68
C ARG A 12 6.54 3.63 -1.29
N LEU A 13 5.73 4.69 -1.25
CA LEU A 13 4.40 4.68 -1.87
C LEU A 13 4.48 4.35 -3.37
N ARG A 14 5.41 4.98 -4.09
CA ARG A 14 5.61 4.71 -5.51
C ARG A 14 5.99 3.26 -5.78
N THR A 15 6.81 2.65 -4.93
CA THR A 15 7.15 1.22 -5.03
C THR A 15 5.90 0.34 -4.84
N THR A 16 5.09 0.60 -3.83
CA THR A 16 3.84 -0.14 -3.60
C THR A 16 2.87 -0.01 -4.77
N VAL A 17 2.68 1.22 -5.29
CA VAL A 17 1.83 1.47 -6.46
C VAL A 17 2.35 0.72 -7.70
N LYS A 18 3.66 0.75 -7.94
CA LYS A 18 4.26 0.00 -9.06
C LYS A 18 4.02 -1.51 -8.92
N ARG A 19 4.10 -2.06 -7.71
CA ARG A 19 3.81 -3.48 -7.48
C ARG A 19 2.35 -3.79 -7.80
N LEU A 20 1.41 -2.97 -7.33
CA LEU A 20 -0.02 -3.14 -7.61
C LEU A 20 -0.29 -3.16 -9.13
N VAL A 21 0.29 -2.23 -9.89
CA VAL A 21 0.14 -2.18 -11.35
C VAL A 21 0.65 -3.46 -12.02
N ILE A 22 1.78 -4.00 -11.57
CA ILE A 22 2.34 -5.25 -12.10
C ILE A 22 1.41 -6.43 -11.82
N GLU A 23 0.91 -6.57 -10.60
CA GLU A 23 0.05 -7.69 -10.21
C GLU A 23 -1.31 -7.64 -10.91
N LEU A 24 -1.89 -6.44 -11.07
CA LEU A 24 -3.12 -6.25 -11.83
C LEU A 24 -2.94 -6.59 -13.31
N GLY A 25 -1.83 -6.17 -13.92
CA GLY A 25 -1.52 -6.53 -15.31
C GLY A 25 -1.28 -8.04 -15.48
N TYR A 26 -0.66 -8.69 -14.49
CA TYR A 26 -0.49 -10.12 -14.50
C TYR A 26 -1.83 -10.86 -14.36
N LEU A 27 -2.71 -10.39 -13.47
CA LEU A 27 -4.06 -10.91 -13.31
C LEU A 27 -4.89 -10.79 -14.59
N GLU A 28 -4.87 -9.61 -15.23
CA GLU A 28 -5.54 -9.37 -16.52
C GLU A 28 -5.03 -10.33 -17.59
N ASN A 29 -3.72 -10.50 -17.70
CA ASN A 29 -3.12 -11.46 -18.63
C ASN A 29 -3.55 -12.91 -18.36
N CYS A 30 -3.62 -13.33 -17.09
CA CYS A 30 -4.12 -14.66 -16.73
C CYS A 30 -5.58 -14.86 -17.14
N LEU A 31 -6.41 -13.83 -17.00
CA LEU A 31 -7.82 -13.89 -17.42
C LEU A 31 -7.94 -13.96 -18.95
N ASP A 32 -7.17 -13.16 -19.68
CA ASP A 32 -7.16 -13.15 -21.15
C ASP A 32 -6.67 -14.48 -21.74
N GLU A 33 -5.67 -15.11 -21.12
CA GLU A 33 -5.13 -16.40 -21.53
C GLU A 33 -5.97 -17.60 -21.03
N GLY A 34 -6.97 -17.37 -20.18
CA GLY A 34 -7.78 -18.43 -19.57
C GLY A 34 -7.02 -19.28 -18.54
N LEU A 35 -5.96 -18.73 -17.94
CA LEU A 35 -5.17 -19.36 -16.88
C LEU A 35 -5.87 -19.21 -15.53
N LEU A 36 -6.87 -20.06 -15.28
CA LEU A 36 -7.76 -19.97 -14.10
C LEU A 36 -7.24 -20.69 -12.85
N ASP A 37 -6.08 -21.35 -12.93
CA ASP A 37 -5.54 -22.22 -11.88
C ASP A 37 -4.52 -21.47 -11.00
N ASP A 38 -3.39 -22.11 -10.66
CA ASP A 38 -2.36 -21.58 -9.74
C ASP A 38 -1.85 -20.17 -10.11
N HIS A 39 -1.91 -19.80 -11.39
CA HIS A 39 -1.55 -18.46 -11.88
C HIS A 39 -2.52 -17.38 -11.39
N LEU A 40 -3.82 -17.64 -11.46
CA LEU A 40 -4.86 -16.74 -10.96
C LEU A 40 -4.75 -16.61 -9.43
N HIS A 41 -4.49 -17.72 -8.74
CA HIS A 41 -4.27 -17.72 -7.30
C HIS A 41 -3.02 -16.92 -6.91
N ALA A 42 -1.91 -17.10 -7.63
CA ALA A 42 -0.69 -16.35 -7.39
C ALA A 42 -0.86 -14.85 -7.65
N ALA A 43 -1.55 -14.47 -8.72
CA ALA A 43 -1.83 -13.07 -9.06
C ALA A 43 -2.71 -12.40 -7.97
N THR A 44 -3.75 -13.08 -7.51
CA THR A 44 -4.63 -12.57 -6.45
C THR A 44 -3.89 -12.39 -5.12
N LEU A 45 -3.06 -13.36 -4.72
CA LEU A 45 -2.18 -13.21 -3.53
C LEU A 45 -1.22 -12.03 -3.66
N GLY A 46 -0.66 -11.80 -4.86
CA GLY A 46 0.20 -10.66 -5.15
C GLY A 46 -0.51 -9.32 -5.00
N VAL A 47 -1.76 -9.23 -5.49
CA VAL A 47 -2.62 -8.05 -5.32
C VAL A 47 -2.93 -7.79 -3.84
N ASP A 48 -3.36 -8.81 -3.10
CA ASP A 48 -3.69 -8.70 -1.68
C ASP A 48 -2.49 -8.20 -0.87
N ALA A 49 -1.30 -8.76 -1.08
CA ALA A 49 -0.08 -8.32 -0.41
C ALA A 49 0.28 -6.86 -0.74
N ALA A 50 0.06 -6.41 -1.98
CA ALA A 50 0.29 -5.03 -2.38
C ALA A 50 -0.71 -4.05 -1.72
N ILE A 51 -1.97 -4.46 -1.58
CA ILE A 51 -3.02 -3.72 -0.87
C ILE A 51 -2.69 -3.63 0.62
N ASP A 52 -2.28 -4.72 1.25
CA ASP A 52 -1.88 -4.72 2.66
C ASP A 52 -0.71 -3.77 2.93
N HIS A 53 0.30 -3.77 2.06
CA HIS A 53 1.41 -2.82 2.13
C HIS A 53 0.95 -1.37 1.96
N LEU A 54 -0.04 -1.10 1.10
CA LEU A 54 -0.60 0.23 0.91
C LEU A 54 -1.38 0.68 2.16
N ASN A 55 -2.25 -0.19 2.67
CA ASN A 55 -3.03 0.08 3.89
C ASN A 55 -2.12 0.35 5.08
N HIS A 56 -1.07 -0.45 5.24
CA HIS A 56 -0.06 -0.24 6.28
C HIS A 56 0.66 1.10 6.13
N TYR A 57 1.03 1.48 4.90
CA TYR A 57 1.64 2.78 4.63
C TYR A 57 0.69 3.94 4.97
N LEU A 58 -0.59 3.84 4.58
CA LEU A 58 -1.60 4.86 4.84
C LEU A 58 -1.91 5.01 6.32
N ALA A 59 -1.99 3.91 7.07
CA ALA A 59 -2.15 3.93 8.52
C ALA A 59 -1.02 4.71 9.21
N GLN A 60 0.24 4.45 8.83
CA GLN A 60 1.39 5.20 9.34
C GLN A 60 1.38 6.68 8.97
N CYS A 61 0.77 7.05 7.85
CA CYS A 61 0.58 8.45 7.47
C CYS A 61 -0.48 9.14 8.34
N ASN A 62 -1.57 8.45 8.69
CA ASN A 62 -2.63 8.97 9.54
C ASN A 62 -2.18 9.16 11.01
N GLU A 63 -1.33 8.26 11.52
CA GLU A 63 -0.76 8.38 12.87
C GLU A 63 0.22 9.56 13.05
N GLY A 64 0.60 10.23 11.96
CA GLY A 64 1.50 11.38 11.95
C GLY A 64 0.83 12.75 12.06
N HIS A 65 -0.49 12.84 12.21
CA HIS A 65 -1.19 14.11 12.43
C HIS A 65 -1.42 14.33 13.93
N PRO A 66 -0.58 15.12 14.64
CA PRO A 66 -0.96 15.61 15.95
C PRO A 66 -2.21 16.48 15.75
N SER A 67 -3.35 16.03 16.29
CA SER A 67 -4.55 16.85 16.34
C SER A 67 -4.20 18.18 17.00
N PRO A 68 -4.40 19.34 16.35
CA PRO A 68 -4.00 20.65 16.89
C PRO A 68 -4.82 21.09 18.13
N HIS A 69 -5.72 20.24 18.62
CA HIS A 69 -6.64 20.55 19.72
C HIS A 69 -6.28 19.95 21.09
N ALA A 70 -5.14 19.28 21.25
CA ALA A 70 -4.68 18.88 22.59
C ALA A 70 -3.88 20.01 23.26
N THR A 71 -4.56 21.11 23.59
CA THR A 71 -4.07 22.13 24.53
C THR A 71 -4.49 21.73 25.95
N PRO A 72 -3.58 21.32 26.84
CA PRO A 72 -3.91 21.07 28.24
C PRO A 72 -3.70 22.37 29.02
N TRP A 73 -4.64 23.30 28.91
CA TRP A 73 -4.75 24.42 29.85
C TRP A 73 -6.23 24.76 30.06
N ALA A 74 -6.90 23.93 30.85
CA ALA A 74 -8.13 24.32 31.52
C ALA A 74 -8.43 23.31 32.63
N SER A 75 -7.75 23.47 33.77
CA SER A 75 -8.32 23.52 35.14
C SER A 75 -7.21 23.32 36.16
#